data_AF-A0A133SHL6-F1
#
_entry.id   AF-A0A133SHL6-F1
#
_cell.length_a   1.000
_cell.length_b   1.000
_cell.length_c   1.000
_cell.angle_alpha   90.00
_cell.angle_beta   90.00
_cell.angle_gamma   90.00
#
_symmetry.space_group_name_H-M   'P 1'
#
loop_
_entity.id
_entity.type
_entity.pdbx_description
1 polymer ?
#
loop_
_entity_poly.entity_id
_entity_poly.type
_entity_poly.pdbx_seq_one_letter_code
_entity_poly.pdbx_strand_id
1 'polypeptide(L)'
;MKREMNRRVYEATPVSMTMSPETKRRVTETIERIRESRPKAYGAMSPHVMEFARQFFPDISEATAQRNCLDIMNCMSTREAEIASGSPYRTYMELNDNGMITLVIRKIA
;
A
#
# COMPACT_ATOMS: atom_id res chain seq x y z
N MET A 1 38.77 -18.53 -18.67
CA MET A 1 38.77 -17.48 -17.61
C MET A 1 37.36 -17.37 -17.04
N LYS A 2 37.14 -17.72 -15.76
CA LYS A 2 35.85 -17.52 -15.07
C LYS A 2 35.97 -16.26 -14.22
N ARG A 3 35.12 -15.26 -14.45
CA ARG A 3 35.06 -14.03 -13.66
C ARG A 3 34.39 -14.35 -12.32
N GLU A 4 35.12 -14.18 -11.24
CA GLU A 4 34.64 -14.36 -9.87
C GLU A 4 33.74 -13.17 -9.50
N MET A 5 32.46 -13.44 -9.27
CA MET A 5 31.47 -12.43 -8.92
C MET A 5 31.64 -12.12 -7.43
N ASN A 6 32.21 -10.96 -7.11
CA ASN A 6 32.35 -10.47 -5.73
C ASN A 6 30.94 -10.33 -5.10
N ARG A 7 30.53 -11.34 -4.34
CA ARG A 7 29.31 -11.34 -3.53
C ARG A 7 29.50 -10.36 -2.38
N ARG A 8 29.11 -9.10 -2.58
CA ARG A 8 28.92 -8.16 -1.46
C ARG A 8 27.71 -8.66 -0.66
N VAL A 9 27.98 -9.31 0.47
CA VAL A 9 26.95 -9.64 1.46
C VAL A 9 26.54 -8.32 2.10
N TYR A 10 25.28 -7.93 1.89
CA TYR A 10 24.71 -6.79 2.59
C TYR A 10 24.44 -7.23 4.03
N GLU A 11 25.29 -6.79 4.98
CA GLU A 11 24.97 -6.89 6.40
C GLU A 11 23.95 -5.80 6.72
N ALA A 12 22.72 -6.18 7.02
CA ALA A 12 21.70 -5.24 7.43
C ALA A 12 22.12 -4.59 8.75
N THR A 13 22.21 -3.26 8.78
CA THR A 13 22.47 -2.50 10.01
C THR A 13 21.41 -2.88 11.05
N PRO A 14 21.80 -3.28 12.27
CA PRO A 14 20.83 -3.62 13.31
C PRO A 14 20.01 -2.38 13.63
N VAL A 15 18.71 -2.42 13.27
CA VAL A 15 17.77 -1.36 13.57
C VAL A 15 17.50 -1.39 15.06
N SER A 16 17.87 -0.32 15.78
CA SER A 16 17.48 -0.14 17.18
C SER A 16 15.95 -0.05 17.28
N MET A 17 15.32 -1.09 17.82
CA MET A 17 13.86 -1.20 17.99
C MET A 17 13.36 -0.48 19.26
N THR A 18 13.89 0.69 19.60
CA THR A 18 13.27 1.51 20.65
C THR A 18 12.01 2.18 20.11
N MET A 19 10.92 1.43 20.06
CA MET A 19 9.59 1.95 19.70
C MET A 19 9.02 2.80 20.83
N SER A 20 8.40 3.93 20.47
CA SER A 20 7.64 4.74 21.43
C SER A 20 6.48 3.91 22.03
N PRO A 21 6.02 4.21 23.26
CA PRO A 21 4.90 3.51 23.89
C PRO A 21 3.64 3.51 23.01
N GLU A 22 3.38 4.62 22.32
CA GLU A 22 2.28 4.77 21.38
C GLU A 22 2.43 3.83 20.17
N THR A 23 3.63 3.74 19.59
CA THR A 23 3.92 2.83 18.48
C THR A 23 3.74 1.38 18.91
N LYS A 24 4.24 1.01 20.09
CA LYS A 24 4.05 -0.32 20.66
C LYS A 24 2.56 -0.65 20.82
N ARG A 25 1.76 0.26 21.39
CA ARG A 25 0.31 0.09 21.55
C ARG A 25 -0.38 -0.15 20.20
N ARG A 26 -0.06 0.66 19.19
CA ARG A 26 -0.62 0.54 17.83
C ARG A 26 -0.26 -0.80 17.17
N VAL A 27 0.98 -1.26 17.34
CA VAL A 27 1.44 -2.55 16.80
C VAL A 27 0.72 -3.70 17.49
N THR A 28 0.65 -3.71 18.83
CA THR A 28 -0.05 -4.75 19.59
C THR A 28 -1.53 -4.83 19.21
N GLU A 29 -2.22 -3.69 19.13
CA GLU A 29 -3.63 -3.63 18.73
C GLU A 29 -3.85 -4.18 17.31
N THR A 30 -2.91 -3.92 16.40
CA THR A 30 -2.96 -4.45 15.03
C THR A 30 -2.75 -5.96 15.00
N ILE A 31 -1.82 -6.49 15.80
CA ILE A 31 -1.57 -7.94 15.92
C ILE A 31 -2.80 -8.67 16.43
N GLU A 32 -3.46 -8.16 17.47
CA GLU A 32 -4.68 -8.77 18.01
C GLU A 32 -5.82 -8.76 16.99
N ARG A 33 -6.01 -7.66 16.25
CA ARG A 33 -6.99 -7.60 15.16
C ARG A 33 -6.74 -8.64 14.06
N ILE A 34 -5.48 -8.83 13.68
CA ILE A 34 -5.09 -9.85 12.69
C ILE A 34 -5.43 -11.25 13.24
N ARG A 35 -5.10 -11.53 14.50
CA ARG A 35 -5.39 -12.83 15.15
C ARG A 35 -6.89 -13.13 15.15
N GLU A 36 -7.71 -12.12 15.38
CA GLU A 36 -9.16 -12.24 15.44
C GLU A 36 -9.84 -12.11 14.08
N SER A 37 -9.07 -12.00 12.99
CA SER A 37 -9.59 -11.71 11.64
C SER A 37 -10.52 -10.49 11.59
N ARG A 38 -10.31 -9.52 12.49
CA ARG A 38 -11.07 -8.27 12.54
C ARG A 38 -10.42 -7.25 11.60
N PRO A 39 -11.02 -6.94 10.44
CA PRO A 39 -10.47 -5.91 9.56
C PRO A 39 -10.45 -4.58 10.29
N LYS A 40 -9.40 -3.80 10.05
CA LYS A 40 -9.34 -2.44 10.56
C LYS A 40 -10.48 -1.64 9.91
N ALA A 41 -11.41 -1.16 10.72
CA ALA A 41 -12.35 -0.15 10.28
C ALA A 41 -11.54 1.14 10.05
N TYR A 42 -11.20 1.38 8.79
CA TYR A 42 -10.95 2.74 8.34
C TYR A 42 -12.27 3.48 8.56
N GLY A 43 -12.23 4.67 9.16
CA GLY A 43 -13.44 5.48 9.37
C GLY A 43 -14.13 5.81 8.03
N ALA A 44 -15.06 6.76 8.04
CA ALA A 44 -15.65 7.24 6.79
C ALA A 44 -14.54 7.58 5.77
N MET A 45 -14.64 6.99 4.57
CA MET A 45 -13.70 7.24 3.48
C MET A 45 -13.65 8.74 3.20
N SER A 46 -12.43 9.31 3.10
CA SER A 46 -12.33 10.72 2.79
C SER A 46 -12.84 10.98 1.35
N PRO A 47 -13.50 12.12 1.08
CA PRO A 47 -13.94 12.47 -0.27
C PRO A 47 -12.80 12.42 -1.29
N HIS A 48 -11.60 12.82 -0.88
CA HIS A 48 -10.42 12.82 -1.72
C HIS A 48 -9.99 11.40 -2.15
N VAL A 49 -10.03 10.43 -1.22
CA VAL A 49 -9.71 9.03 -1.56
C VAL A 49 -10.79 8.45 -2.49
N MET A 50 -12.05 8.83 -2.31
CA MET A 50 -13.15 8.39 -3.18
C MET A 50 -13.04 8.99 -4.59
N GLU A 51 -12.72 10.29 -4.70
CA GLU A 51 -12.45 10.94 -5.98
C GLU A 51 -11.29 10.28 -6.71
N PHE A 52 -10.20 9.96 -6.01
CA PHE A 52 -9.08 9.23 -6.59
C PHE A 52 -9.50 7.84 -7.10
N ALA A 53 -10.29 7.09 -6.33
CA ALA A 53 -10.80 5.79 -6.77
C ALA A 53 -11.64 5.88 -8.06
N ARG A 54 -12.48 6.93 -8.16
CA ARG A 54 -13.33 7.18 -9.33
C ARG A 54 -12.56 7.52 -10.61
N GLN A 55 -11.29 7.93 -10.51
CA GLN A 55 -10.43 8.11 -11.69
C GLN A 55 -10.14 6.79 -12.41
N PHE A 56 -10.20 5.65 -11.71
CA PHE A 56 -9.95 4.32 -12.24
C PHE A 56 -11.25 3.55 -12.46
N PHE A 57 -12.21 3.73 -11.56
CA PHE A 57 -13.49 3.02 -11.54
C PHE A 57 -14.63 4.03 -11.34
N PRO A 58 -15.12 4.68 -12.42
CA PRO A 58 -16.12 5.76 -12.31
C PRO A 58 -17.37 5.36 -11.52
N ASP A 59 -17.80 4.11 -11.66
CA ASP A 59 -19.02 3.56 -11.07
C ASP A 59 -18.78 2.78 -9.76
N ILE A 60 -17.60 2.91 -9.13
CA ILE A 60 -17.31 2.19 -7.88
C ILE A 60 -18.28 2.60 -6.77
N SER A 61 -18.90 1.60 -6.13
CA SER A 61 -19.76 1.82 -4.98
C SER A 61 -18.96 2.26 -3.75
N GLU A 62 -19.57 3.04 -2.86
CA GLU A 62 -18.94 3.42 -1.59
C GLU A 62 -18.57 2.21 -0.75
N ALA A 63 -19.40 1.16 -0.73
CA ALA A 63 -19.11 -0.07 0.00
C ALA A 63 -17.86 -0.79 -0.54
N THR A 64 -17.72 -0.86 -1.87
CA THR A 64 -16.53 -1.44 -2.52
C THR A 64 -15.30 -0.58 -2.25
N ALA A 65 -15.42 0.73 -2.34
CA ALA A 65 -14.33 1.67 -2.09
C ALA A 65 -13.87 1.62 -0.62
N GLN A 66 -14.81 1.58 0.32
CA GLN A 66 -14.54 1.42 1.76
C GLN A 66 -13.82 0.10 2.06
N ARG A 67 -14.25 -1.01 1.45
CA ARG A 67 -13.61 -2.32 1.61
C ARG A 67 -12.16 -2.31 1.14
N ASN A 68 -11.85 -1.54 0.10
CA ASN A 68 -10.52 -1.46 -0.50
C ASN A 68 -9.77 -0.16 -0.13
N CYS A 69 -10.19 0.51 0.94
CA CYS A 69 -9.68 1.84 1.30
C CYS A 69 -8.15 1.86 1.47
N LEU A 70 -7.56 0.80 2.03
CA LEU A 70 -6.12 0.68 2.20
C LEU A 70 -5.38 0.65 0.85
N ASP A 71 -5.85 -0.18 -0.10
CA ASP A 71 -5.21 -0.30 -1.41
C ASP A 71 -5.32 0.99 -2.21
N ILE A 72 -6.45 1.69 -2.11
CA ILE A 72 -6.66 2.99 -2.75
C ILE A 72 -5.69 4.03 -2.18
N MET A 73 -5.58 4.14 -0.85
CA MET A 73 -4.64 5.06 -0.19
C MET A 73 -3.18 4.72 -0.54
N ASN A 74 -2.83 3.43 -0.55
CA ASN A 74 -1.50 2.97 -0.93
C ASN A 74 -1.17 3.34 -2.39
N CYS A 75 -2.12 3.14 -3.31
CA CYS A 75 -1.95 3.55 -4.70
C CYS A 75 -1.71 5.04 -4.83
N MET A 76 -2.53 5.86 -4.15
CA MET A 76 -2.42 7.32 -4.17
C MET A 76 -1.04 7.79 -3.71
N SER A 77 -0.60 7.37 -2.51
CA SER A 77 0.70 7.76 -1.95
C SER A 77 1.89 7.26 -2.78
N THR A 78 1.82 6.03 -3.30
CA THR A 78 2.89 5.48 -4.15
C THR A 78 3.00 6.27 -5.45
N ARG A 79 1.87 6.63 -6.08
CA ARG A 79 1.87 7.43 -7.30
C ARG A 79 2.43 8.83 -7.07
N GLU A 80 2.12 9.48 -5.95
CA GLU A 80 2.71 10.78 -5.61
C GLU A 80 4.24 10.70 -5.55
N ALA A 81 4.79 9.68 -4.88
CA ALA A 81 6.23 9.45 -4.82
C ALA A 81 6.85 9.13 -6.19
N GLU A 82 6.17 8.33 -7.02
CA GLU A 82 6.59 8.02 -8.39
C GLU A 82 6.55 9.26 -9.31
N ILE A 83 5.60 10.20 -9.12
CA ILE A 83 5.57 11.48 -9.85
C ILE A 83 6.76 12.33 -9.39
N ALA A 84 6.94 12.48 -8.09
CA ALA A 84 7.99 13.33 -7.51
C ALA A 84 9.40 12.87 -7.91
N SER A 85 9.61 11.57 -8.06
CA SER A 85 10.90 10.98 -8.46
C SER A 85 11.11 10.91 -9.98
N GLY A 86 10.12 11.28 -10.80
CA GLY A 86 10.20 11.11 -12.25
C GLY A 86 10.31 9.64 -12.68
N SER A 87 9.71 8.73 -11.91
CA SER A 87 9.77 7.29 -12.19
C SER A 87 9.19 6.97 -13.57
N PRO A 88 9.84 6.09 -14.37
CA PRO A 88 9.27 5.57 -15.61
C PRO A 88 8.22 4.47 -15.36
N TYR A 89 7.87 4.22 -14.10
CA TYR A 89 6.83 3.29 -13.68
C TYR A 89 5.72 4.02 -12.94
N ARG A 90 4.53 3.44 -13.02
CA ARG A 90 3.33 3.96 -12.39
C ARG A 90 2.51 2.84 -11.77
N THR A 91 2.09 3.02 -10.53
CA THR A 91 1.17 2.13 -9.84
C THR A 91 -0.28 2.39 -10.30
N TYR A 92 -1.04 1.33 -10.56
CA TYR A 92 -2.45 1.34 -10.96
C TYR A 92 -3.25 0.37 -10.09
N MET A 93 -4.56 0.60 -10.06
CA MET A 93 -5.53 -0.29 -9.43
C MET A 93 -6.21 -1.15 -10.48
N GLU A 94 -6.38 -2.44 -10.19
CA GLU A 94 -7.21 -3.37 -10.93
C GLU A 94 -8.28 -3.94 -10.00
N LEU A 95 -9.55 -3.86 -10.40
CA LEU A 95 -10.68 -4.40 -9.65
C LEU A 95 -11.01 -5.79 -10.21
N ASN A 96 -11.02 -6.81 -9.36
CA ASN A 96 -11.41 -8.16 -9.76
C ASN A 96 -12.92 -8.41 -9.58
N ASP A 97 -13.40 -9.55 -10.07
CA ASP A 97 -14.83 -9.94 -10.03
C ASP A 97 -15.38 -10.10 -8.61
N ASN A 98 -14.51 -10.34 -7.62
CA ASN A 98 -14.89 -10.38 -6.20
C ASN A 98 -14.97 -8.98 -5.57
N GLY A 99 -14.71 -7.94 -6.37
CA GLY A 99 -14.65 -6.53 -6.03
C GLY A 99 -13.46 -6.15 -5.14
N MET A 100 -12.39 -6.94 -5.16
CA MET A 100 -11.14 -6.60 -4.48
C MET A 100 -10.23 -5.83 -5.44
N ILE A 101 -9.59 -4.79 -4.93
CA ILE A 101 -8.60 -4.01 -5.67
C ILE A 101 -7.23 -4.64 -5.45
N THR A 102 -6.50 -4.86 -6.53
CA THR A 102 -5.08 -5.23 -6.51
C THR A 102 -4.25 -4.11 -7.12
N LEU A 103 -3.03 -3.91 -6.60
CA LEU A 103 -2.09 -2.92 -7.11
C LEU A 103 -1.12 -3.54 -8.10
N VAL A 104 -1.00 -2.92 -9.27
CA VAL A 104 -0.09 -3.34 -10.34
C VAL A 104 0.82 -2.20 -10.75
N ILE A 105 2.05 -2.51 -11.15
CA ILE A 105 3.02 -1.52 -11.63
C ILE A 105 3.14 -1.66 -13.14
N ARG A 106 3.03 -0.54 -13.86
CA ARG A 106 3.16 -0.49 -15.32
C ARG A 106 4.21 0.54 -15.72
N LYS A 107 4.95 0.27 -16.80
CA LYS A 107 5.86 1.25 -17.40
C LYS A 107 5.03 2.32 -18.11
N ILE A 108 5.31 3.60 -17.84
CA ILE A 108 4.70 4.72 -18.56
C ILE A 108 5.44 4.91 -19.89
N ALA A 109 4.68 4.98 -20.98
CA ALA A 109 5.20 5.10 -22.35
C ALA A 109 5.77 6.49 -22.63
#